data_AF-A0A2N6G7K2-F1
#
_entry.id   AF-A0A2N6G7K2-F1
#
_cell.length_a   1.000
_cell.length_b   1.000
_cell.length_c   1.000
_cell.angle_alpha   90.00
_cell.angle_beta   90.00
_cell.angle_gamma   90.00
#
_symmetry.space_group_name_H-M   'P 1'
#
loop_
_entity.id
_entity.type
_entity.pdbx_description
1 polymer ?
#
loop_
_entity_poly.entity_id
_entity_poly.type
_entity_poly.pdbx_seq_one_letter_code
_entity_poly.pdbx_strand_id
1 'polypeptide(L)'
;MKGKRPNKFQQAFILILLFTVLMGFIGMIQEFLIALVLAAIFAGLLYPFYHKILLYLKNKSALAASIVLIISILAVGFPLAALTGMVTNEAIQFSQKTTPIVKEILNDEFSISKQLPSWLPLQEKFDSINETLLKKASDATSAIGSWLVSSLSSATKGTAGFLMSLFIMLYAMFYFLINGQQLLASLASLLPLSKKDYNELMNRGLMVTKASLKGIVIIGFIQGLLVGLSFWAVGLNGPVFWGSVVFLLSAIPGLGAPVVWVPAVIYLILTGSIAWGIALSVWGIIVVGLVDNLLRPWIVGNDAKLPDLVILISILGGIISFGPVGIIIGPVIAALLDTVLNIYKKSFK
;
A
#
# COMPACT_ATOMS: atom_id res chain seq x y z
N MET A 1 47.56 -20.83 -22.07
CA MET A 1 46.78 -21.24 -23.26
C MET A 1 45.98 -20.03 -23.74
N LYS A 2 46.33 -19.43 -24.89
CA LYS A 2 45.59 -18.29 -25.45
C LYS A 2 44.21 -18.78 -25.92
N GLY A 3 43.16 -18.43 -25.20
CA GLY A 3 41.78 -18.81 -25.55
C GLY A 3 41.43 -18.28 -26.94
N LYS A 4 41.14 -19.19 -27.88
CA LYS A 4 40.57 -18.83 -29.19
C LYS A 4 39.30 -18.01 -28.93
N ARG A 5 39.20 -16.83 -29.54
CA ARG A 5 37.97 -16.01 -29.47
C ARG A 5 36.79 -16.89 -29.88
N PRO A 6 35.69 -16.93 -29.11
CA PRO A 6 34.57 -17.81 -29.39
C PRO A 6 34.01 -17.51 -30.79
N ASN A 7 33.69 -18.56 -31.52
CA ASN A 7 33.13 -18.44 -32.87
C ASN A 7 31.77 -17.70 -32.80
N LYS A 8 31.37 -16.95 -33.83
CA LYS A 8 30.10 -16.17 -33.80
C LYS A 8 28.89 -17.03 -33.43
N PHE A 9 28.90 -18.29 -33.85
CA PHE A 9 27.90 -19.30 -33.48
C PHE A 9 27.90 -19.65 -31.98
N GLN A 10 29.08 -19.79 -31.36
CA GLN A 10 29.21 -20.04 -29.92
C GLN A 10 28.72 -18.84 -29.10
N GLN A 11 29.03 -17.62 -29.53
CA GLN A 11 28.52 -16.41 -28.89
C GLN A 11 26.99 -16.31 -28.98
N ALA A 12 26.42 -16.55 -30.16
CA ALA A 12 24.97 -16.56 -30.35
C ALA A 12 24.28 -17.64 -29.51
N PHE A 13 24.83 -18.86 -29.50
CA PHE A 13 24.31 -19.96 -28.67
C PHE A 13 24.35 -19.63 -27.18
N ILE A 14 25.47 -19.09 -26.68
CA ILE A 14 25.59 -18.67 -25.27
C ILE A 14 24.57 -17.58 -24.92
N LEU A 15 24.35 -16.59 -25.80
CA LEU A 15 23.38 -15.54 -25.57
C LEU A 15 21.94 -16.07 -25.54
N ILE A 16 21.58 -16.99 -26.45
CA ILE A 16 20.26 -17.63 -26.46
C ILE A 16 20.06 -18.49 -25.21
N LEU A 17 21.07 -19.28 -24.83
CA LEU A 17 21.03 -20.10 -23.62
C LEU A 17 20.88 -19.22 -22.37
N LEU A 18 21.68 -18.15 -22.26
CA LEU A 18 21.58 -17.18 -21.18
C LEU A 18 20.19 -16.57 -21.11
N PHE A 19 19.65 -16.12 -22.23
CA PHE A 19 18.31 -15.52 -22.29
C PHE A 19 17.22 -16.51 -21.87
N THR A 20 17.31 -17.76 -22.32
CA THR A 20 16.35 -18.83 -21.98
C THR A 20 16.39 -19.17 -20.50
N VAL A 21 17.59 -19.38 -19.95
CA VAL A 21 17.79 -19.68 -18.52
C VAL A 21 17.34 -18.49 -17.67
N LEU A 22 17.64 -17.25 -18.10
CA LEU A 22 17.23 -16.05 -17.39
C LEU A 22 15.70 -15.90 -17.38
N MET A 23 15.03 -16.09 -18.52
CA MET A 23 13.57 -16.07 -18.59
C MET A 23 12.93 -17.17 -17.74
N GLY A 24 13.45 -18.40 -17.79
CA GLY A 24 12.97 -19.50 -16.96
C GLY A 24 13.14 -19.23 -15.47
N PHE A 25 14.29 -18.67 -15.08
CA PHE A 25 14.55 -18.28 -13.70
C PHE A 25 13.63 -17.14 -13.25
N ILE A 26 13.49 -16.07 -14.03
CA ILE A 26 12.59 -14.94 -13.73
C ILE A 26 11.14 -15.42 -13.61
N GLY A 27 10.67 -16.27 -14.52
CA GLY A 27 9.34 -16.86 -14.45
C GLY A 27 9.12 -17.69 -13.19
N MET A 28 10.15 -18.42 -12.74
CA MET A 28 10.11 -19.20 -11.50
C MET A 28 10.04 -18.31 -10.24
N ILE A 29 10.78 -17.20 -10.21
CA ILE A 29 10.86 -16.31 -9.03
C ILE A 29 9.88 -15.13 -9.09
N GLN A 30 9.01 -15.06 -10.09
CA GLN A 30 8.17 -13.89 -10.35
C GLN A 30 7.35 -13.44 -9.13
N GLU A 31 6.83 -14.41 -8.36
CA GLU A 31 6.04 -14.16 -7.15
C GLU A 31 6.87 -13.49 -6.03
N PHE A 32 8.19 -13.69 -6.06
CA PHE A 32 9.12 -13.17 -5.06
C PHE A 32 9.85 -11.91 -5.51
N LEU A 33 9.74 -11.50 -6.77
CA LEU A 33 10.43 -10.32 -7.29
C LEU A 33 10.03 -9.06 -6.53
N ILE A 34 8.75 -8.90 -6.20
CA ILE A 34 8.27 -7.75 -5.42
C ILE A 34 8.89 -7.75 -4.02
N ALA A 35 8.98 -8.91 -3.37
CA ALA A 35 9.63 -9.05 -2.06
C ALA A 35 11.13 -8.72 -2.14
N LEU A 36 11.83 -9.15 -3.19
CA LEU A 36 13.24 -8.83 -3.42
C LEU A 36 13.46 -7.33 -3.69
N VAL A 37 12.63 -6.70 -4.51
CA VAL A 37 12.70 -5.26 -4.79
C VAL A 37 12.46 -4.45 -3.53
N LEU A 38 11.43 -4.83 -2.75
CA LEU A 38 11.18 -4.21 -1.44
C LEU A 38 12.34 -4.39 -0.48
N ALA A 39 12.91 -5.60 -0.41
CA ALA A 39 14.07 -5.86 0.42
C ALA A 39 15.25 -4.97 0.04
N ALA A 40 15.51 -4.77 -1.27
CA ALA A 40 16.57 -3.89 -1.75
C ALA A 40 16.30 -2.42 -1.38
N ILE A 41 15.06 -1.97 -1.53
CA ILE A 41 14.61 -0.62 -1.14
C ILE A 41 14.81 -0.39 0.36
N PHE A 42 14.26 -1.27 1.20
CA PHE A 42 14.35 -1.13 2.66
C PHE A 42 15.78 -1.31 3.16
N ALA A 43 16.56 -2.24 2.60
CA ALA A 43 17.98 -2.39 2.92
C ALA A 43 18.76 -1.12 2.55
N GLY A 44 18.54 -0.55 1.37
CA GLY A 44 19.17 0.70 0.95
C GLY A 44 18.79 1.90 1.83
N LEU A 45 17.53 1.96 2.27
CA LEU A 45 17.04 2.98 3.20
C LEU A 45 17.69 2.86 4.58
N LEU A 46 17.79 1.63 5.09
CA LEU A 46 18.28 1.32 6.43
C LEU A 46 19.79 1.13 6.50
N TYR A 47 20.48 1.14 5.35
CA TYR A 47 21.94 1.02 5.26
C TYR A 47 22.71 2.02 6.15
N PRO A 48 22.34 3.32 6.24
CA PRO A 48 23.02 4.25 7.13
C PRO A 48 22.89 3.87 8.62
N PHE A 49 21.74 3.32 9.02
CA PHE A 49 21.51 2.83 10.38
C PHE A 49 22.31 1.55 10.65
N TYR A 50 22.29 0.61 9.70
CA TYR A 50 23.12 -0.58 9.72
C TYR A 50 24.61 -0.25 9.86
N HIS A 51 25.13 0.69 9.07
CA HIS A 51 26.53 1.08 9.12
C HIS A 51 26.92 1.70 10.46
N LYS A 52 26.06 2.53 11.07
CA LYS A 52 26.29 3.04 12.44
C LYS A 52 26.38 1.90 13.45
N ILE A 53 25.43 0.97 13.44
CA ILE A 53 25.41 -0.18 14.36
C ILE A 53 26.62 -1.10 14.11
N LEU A 54 27.01 -1.30 12.85
CA LEU A 54 28.18 -2.08 12.45
C LEU A 54 29.47 -1.53 13.09
N LEU A 55 29.65 -0.20 13.08
CA LEU A 55 30.78 0.46 13.71
C LEU A 55 30.75 0.30 15.24
N TYR A 56 29.59 0.45 15.88
CA TYR A 56 29.43 0.22 17.33
C TYR A 56 29.73 -1.24 17.73
N LEU A 57 29.37 -2.21 16.90
CA LEU A 57 29.56 -3.64 17.16
C LEU A 57 30.92 -4.19 16.71
N LYS A 58 31.91 -3.32 16.45
CA LYS A 58 33.26 -3.72 16.02
C LYS A 58 33.24 -4.60 14.76
N ASN A 59 32.45 -4.21 13.77
CA ASN A 59 32.37 -4.83 12.45
C ASN A 59 31.74 -6.24 12.40
N LYS A 60 30.93 -6.61 13.39
CA LYS A 60 30.13 -7.85 13.38
C LYS A 60 28.88 -7.70 12.50
N SER A 61 29.04 -7.93 11.20
CA SER A 61 28.00 -7.71 10.17
C SER A 61 26.68 -8.44 10.43
N ALA A 62 26.72 -9.73 10.75
CA ALA A 62 25.52 -10.52 11.01
C ALA A 62 24.72 -9.98 12.21
N LEU A 63 25.40 -9.61 13.31
CA LEU A 63 24.72 -9.04 14.48
C LEU A 63 24.13 -7.67 14.18
N ALA A 64 24.87 -6.81 13.48
CA ALA A 64 24.38 -5.49 13.10
C ALA A 64 23.12 -5.58 12.21
N ALA A 65 23.13 -6.49 11.22
CA ALA A 65 21.99 -6.71 10.34
C ALA A 65 20.79 -7.26 11.10
N SER A 66 20.98 -8.25 11.98
CA SER A 66 19.91 -8.81 12.82
C SER A 66 19.26 -7.76 13.72
N ILE A 67 20.06 -6.88 14.35
CA ILE A 67 19.52 -5.79 15.18
C ILE A 67 18.68 -4.83 14.35
N VAL A 68 19.16 -4.42 13.17
CA VAL A 68 18.39 -3.55 12.27
C VAL A 68 17.07 -4.19 11.85
N LEU A 69 17.08 -5.49 11.53
CA LEU A 69 15.87 -6.21 11.17
C LEU A 69 14.88 -6.29 12.33
N ILE A 70 15.34 -6.63 13.54
CA ILE A 70 14.49 -6.68 14.73
C ILE A 70 13.87 -5.30 15.00
N ILE A 71 14.68 -4.23 14.96
CA ILE A 71 14.19 -2.86 15.12
C ILE A 71 13.16 -2.52 14.04
N SER A 72 13.40 -2.93 12.79
CA SER A 72 12.47 -2.67 11.68
C SER A 72 11.15 -3.42 11.84
N ILE A 73 11.20 -4.69 12.25
CA ILE A 73 10.02 -5.51 12.54
C ILE A 73 9.22 -4.89 13.69
N LEU A 74 9.88 -4.42 14.74
CA LEU A 74 9.20 -3.75 15.85
C LEU A 74 8.62 -2.39 15.42
N ALA A 75 9.37 -1.60 14.67
CA ALA A 75 8.96 -0.27 14.21
C ALA A 75 7.72 -0.31 13.30
N VAL A 76 7.57 -1.36 12.48
CA VAL A 76 6.42 -1.54 11.58
C VAL A 76 5.33 -2.40 12.22
N GLY A 77 5.72 -3.49 12.88
CA GLY A 77 4.81 -4.46 13.48
C GLY A 77 4.07 -3.92 14.69
N PHE A 78 4.70 -3.08 15.52
CA PHE A 78 4.03 -2.51 16.70
C PHE A 78 2.87 -1.57 16.32
N PRO A 79 3.05 -0.56 15.43
CA PRO A 79 1.93 0.24 14.96
C PRO A 79 0.85 -0.62 14.31
N LEU A 80 1.20 -1.56 13.43
CA LEU A 80 0.21 -2.41 12.78
C LEU A 80 -0.59 -3.26 13.79
N ALA A 81 0.08 -3.86 14.78
CA ALA A 81 -0.59 -4.63 15.83
C ALA A 81 -1.51 -3.75 16.67
N ALA A 82 -1.04 -2.58 17.10
CA ALA A 82 -1.85 -1.60 17.84
C ALA A 82 -3.09 -1.18 17.03
N LEU A 83 -2.92 -0.93 15.73
CA LEU A 83 -4.01 -0.61 14.82
C LEU A 83 -4.97 -1.76 14.67
N THR A 84 -4.52 -3.00 14.47
CA THR A 84 -5.43 -4.16 14.39
C THR A 84 -6.24 -4.38 15.67
N GLY A 85 -5.63 -4.14 16.84
CA GLY A 85 -6.33 -4.19 18.13
C GLY A 85 -7.42 -3.12 18.23
N MET A 86 -7.10 -1.88 17.84
CA MET A 86 -8.08 -0.79 17.75
C MET A 86 -9.18 -1.09 16.72
N VAL A 87 -8.83 -1.50 15.50
CA VAL A 87 -9.80 -1.87 14.45
C VAL A 87 -10.77 -2.94 14.95
N THR A 88 -10.26 -3.97 15.63
CA THR A 88 -11.09 -5.08 16.10
C THR A 88 -12.06 -4.61 17.18
N ASN A 89 -11.59 -3.83 18.16
CA ASN A 89 -12.44 -3.31 19.23
C ASN A 89 -13.51 -2.35 18.70
N GLU A 90 -13.13 -1.42 17.84
CA GLU A 90 -14.03 -0.43 17.26
C GLU A 90 -15.00 -1.07 16.26
N ALA A 91 -14.57 -2.03 15.45
CA ALA A 91 -15.45 -2.78 14.55
C ALA A 91 -16.45 -3.65 15.32
N ILE A 92 -16.04 -4.26 16.45
CA ILE A 92 -16.94 -4.99 17.34
C ILE A 92 -17.98 -4.05 17.94
N GLN A 93 -17.56 -2.88 18.44
CA GLN A 93 -18.49 -1.89 19.00
C GLN A 93 -19.42 -1.30 17.94
N PHE A 94 -18.92 -1.02 16.74
CA PHE A 94 -19.71 -0.55 15.61
C PHE A 94 -20.72 -1.62 15.18
N SER A 95 -20.31 -2.88 15.09
CA SER A 95 -21.22 -4.01 14.82
C SER A 95 -22.27 -4.15 15.92
N GLN A 96 -21.91 -4.07 17.20
CA GLN A 96 -22.85 -4.19 18.31
C GLN A 96 -23.85 -3.03 18.41
N LYS A 97 -23.47 -1.81 17.99
CA LYS A 97 -24.36 -0.63 17.99
C LYS A 97 -25.17 -0.49 16.71
N THR A 98 -24.65 -0.94 15.57
CA THR A 98 -25.28 -0.78 14.26
C THR A 98 -26.10 -2.00 13.86
N THR A 99 -25.75 -3.21 14.31
CA THR A 99 -26.57 -4.42 14.11
C THR A 99 -27.98 -4.27 14.68
N PRO A 100 -28.23 -3.72 15.89
CA PRO A 100 -29.59 -3.48 16.35
C PRO A 100 -30.27 -2.38 15.53
N ILE A 101 -29.61 -1.28 15.16
CA ILE A 101 -30.23 -0.23 14.30
C ILE A 101 -30.62 -0.78 12.92
N VAL A 102 -29.75 -1.55 12.28
CA VAL A 102 -30.01 -2.20 10.99
C VAL A 102 -31.06 -3.30 11.15
N LYS A 103 -31.04 -4.07 12.24
CA LYS A 103 -32.10 -5.05 12.53
C LYS A 103 -33.40 -4.41 12.97
N GLU A 104 -33.43 -3.21 13.52
CA GLU A 104 -34.64 -2.49 13.93
C GLU A 104 -35.30 -1.84 12.71
N ILE A 105 -34.46 -1.31 11.80
CA ILE A 105 -34.86 -0.93 10.43
C ILE A 105 -35.39 -2.15 9.65
N LEU A 106 -34.85 -3.35 9.86
CA LEU A 106 -35.21 -4.57 9.10
C LEU A 106 -36.25 -5.48 9.75
N ASN A 107 -36.40 -5.50 11.07
CA ASN A 107 -37.21 -6.51 11.79
C ASN A 107 -38.40 -5.97 12.57
N ASP A 108 -38.59 -4.66 12.86
CA ASP A 108 -39.83 -4.33 13.60
C ASP A 108 -40.46 -2.93 13.52
N GLU A 109 -40.09 -2.00 12.62
CA GLU A 109 -40.93 -0.79 12.50
C GLU A 109 -40.94 -0.04 11.15
N PHE A 110 -40.30 -0.57 10.10
CA PHE A 110 -40.47 -0.04 8.74
C PHE A 110 -41.35 -0.96 7.86
N SER A 111 -42.47 -1.37 8.44
CA SER A 111 -43.61 -1.85 7.65
C SER A 111 -44.22 -0.65 6.92
N ILE A 112 -43.77 -0.37 5.70
CA ILE A 112 -44.43 0.60 4.78
C ILE A 112 -45.94 0.30 4.66
N SER A 113 -46.35 -0.93 4.96
CA SER A 113 -47.74 -1.38 5.04
C SER A 113 -48.59 -0.79 6.18
N LYS A 114 -48.00 -0.32 7.30
CA LYS A 114 -48.77 0.23 8.44
C LYS A 114 -49.04 1.74 8.34
N GLN A 115 -48.30 2.47 7.51
CA GLN A 115 -48.50 3.91 7.27
C GLN A 115 -49.21 4.22 5.95
N LEU A 116 -49.56 3.21 5.15
CA LEU A 116 -50.32 3.43 3.92
C LEU A 116 -51.83 3.50 4.22
N PRO A 117 -52.51 4.58 3.81
CA PRO A 117 -53.94 4.73 4.03
C PRO A 117 -54.74 3.59 3.39
N SER A 118 -55.82 3.18 4.05
CA SER A 118 -56.62 1.96 3.85
C SER A 118 -57.30 1.79 2.48
N TRP A 119 -57.04 2.67 1.52
CA TRP A 119 -57.59 2.63 0.17
C TRP A 119 -56.73 1.88 -0.85
N LEU A 120 -55.58 1.31 -0.44
CA LEU A 120 -54.62 0.70 -1.36
C LEU A 120 -54.66 -0.85 -1.32
N PRO A 121 -55.10 -1.53 -2.41
CA PRO A 121 -55.40 -2.96 -2.42
C PRO A 121 -54.14 -3.79 -2.72
N LEU A 122 -53.16 -3.77 -1.82
CA LEU A 122 -51.90 -4.52 -1.98
C LEU A 122 -51.60 -5.49 -0.82
N GLN A 123 -52.52 -5.67 0.12
CA GLN A 123 -52.31 -6.57 1.28
C GLN A 123 -52.11 -8.04 0.89
N GLU A 124 -52.81 -8.55 -0.13
CA GLU A 124 -52.71 -9.96 -0.53
C GLU A 124 -51.37 -10.33 -1.21
N LYS A 125 -50.58 -9.36 -1.70
CA LYS A 125 -49.26 -9.64 -2.28
C LYS A 125 -48.18 -9.89 -1.23
N PHE A 126 -48.41 -9.52 0.03
CA PHE A 126 -47.38 -9.56 1.08
C PHE A 126 -47.20 -10.92 1.76
N ASP A 127 -48.20 -11.81 1.76
CA ASP A 127 -48.02 -13.17 2.32
C ASP A 127 -47.09 -14.03 1.44
N SER A 128 -47.11 -13.84 0.12
CA SER A 128 -46.17 -14.48 -0.83
C SER A 128 -44.72 -13.99 -0.69
N ILE A 129 -44.53 -12.81 -0.08
CA ILE A 129 -43.23 -12.19 0.15
C ILE A 129 -42.51 -12.88 1.33
N ASN A 130 -43.23 -13.42 2.32
CA ASN A 130 -42.63 -14.10 3.47
C ASN A 130 -41.97 -15.44 3.12
N GLU A 131 -42.59 -16.27 2.27
CA GLU A 131 -41.96 -17.50 1.79
C GLU A 131 -40.77 -17.23 0.85
N THR A 132 -40.88 -16.18 0.03
CA THR A 132 -39.79 -15.73 -0.85
C THR A 132 -38.64 -15.11 -0.04
N LEU A 133 -38.93 -14.42 1.07
CA LEU A 133 -37.93 -13.92 2.01
C LEU A 133 -37.23 -15.06 2.75
N LEU A 134 -37.96 -16.08 3.20
CA LEU A 134 -37.37 -17.25 3.86
C LEU A 134 -36.43 -18.03 2.92
N LYS A 135 -36.83 -18.22 1.65
CA LYS A 135 -35.94 -18.79 0.62
C LYS A 135 -34.74 -17.89 0.33
N LYS A 136 -34.95 -16.58 0.13
CA LYS A 136 -33.85 -15.62 -0.09
C LYS A 136 -32.93 -15.47 1.11
N ALA A 137 -33.42 -15.65 2.33
CA ALA A 137 -32.62 -15.68 3.55
C ALA A 137 -31.80 -16.98 3.66
N SER A 138 -32.35 -18.11 3.23
CA SER A 138 -31.62 -19.39 3.12
C SER A 138 -30.55 -19.34 2.01
N ASP A 139 -30.87 -18.76 0.86
CA ASP A 139 -29.94 -18.50 -0.24
C ASP A 139 -28.87 -17.47 0.16
N ALA A 140 -29.23 -16.44 0.92
CA ALA A 140 -28.27 -15.50 1.50
C ALA A 140 -27.40 -16.17 2.57
N THR A 141 -27.92 -17.09 3.37
CA THR A 141 -27.13 -17.82 4.39
C THR A 141 -26.14 -18.78 3.73
N SER A 142 -26.53 -19.45 2.64
CA SER A 142 -25.63 -20.30 1.85
C SER A 142 -24.64 -19.48 1.00
N ALA A 143 -25.03 -18.32 0.48
CA ALA A 143 -24.14 -17.35 -0.15
C ALA A 143 -23.14 -16.74 0.85
N ILE A 144 -23.58 -16.42 2.08
CA ILE A 144 -22.72 -15.97 3.18
C ILE A 144 -21.81 -17.10 3.63
N GLY A 145 -22.30 -18.34 3.71
CA GLY A 145 -21.50 -19.52 4.06
C GLY A 145 -20.42 -19.83 3.03
N SER A 146 -20.76 -19.77 1.73
CA SER A 146 -19.80 -19.92 0.64
C SER A 146 -18.86 -18.72 0.51
N TRP A 147 -19.32 -17.50 0.76
CA TRP A 147 -18.48 -16.31 0.89
C TRP A 147 -17.55 -16.39 2.11
N LEU A 148 -18.01 -16.92 3.25
CA LEU A 148 -17.19 -17.14 4.44
C LEU A 148 -16.14 -18.20 4.17
N VAL A 149 -16.50 -19.35 3.60
CA VAL A 149 -15.55 -20.43 3.28
C VAL A 149 -14.55 -19.98 2.20
N SER A 150 -14.98 -19.24 1.17
CA SER A 150 -14.10 -18.66 0.17
C SER A 150 -13.23 -17.52 0.73
N SER A 151 -13.74 -16.72 1.67
CA SER A 151 -13.00 -15.67 2.37
C SER A 151 -12.01 -16.26 3.37
N LEU A 152 -12.36 -17.32 4.10
CA LEU A 152 -11.47 -18.04 5.03
C LEU A 152 -10.37 -18.78 4.27
N SER A 153 -10.69 -19.42 3.15
CA SER A 153 -9.70 -20.10 2.32
C SER A 153 -8.79 -19.14 1.56
N SER A 154 -9.33 -18.01 1.06
CA SER A 154 -8.52 -16.93 0.47
C SER A 154 -7.72 -16.16 1.51
N ALA A 155 -8.25 -15.95 2.73
CA ALA A 155 -7.49 -15.38 3.85
C ALA A 155 -6.36 -16.33 4.28
N THR A 156 -6.58 -17.64 4.31
CA THR A 156 -5.55 -18.63 4.66
C THR A 156 -4.45 -18.69 3.59
N LYS A 157 -4.82 -18.79 2.30
CA LYS A 157 -3.85 -18.75 1.19
C LYS A 157 -3.12 -17.40 1.12
N GLY A 158 -3.85 -16.30 1.31
CA GLY A 158 -3.30 -14.94 1.34
C GLY A 158 -2.34 -14.72 2.51
N THR A 159 -2.66 -15.25 3.69
CA THR A 159 -1.79 -15.17 4.88
C THR A 159 -0.52 -15.99 4.69
N ALA A 160 -0.61 -17.22 4.18
CA ALA A 160 0.57 -18.04 3.89
C ALA A 160 1.48 -17.39 2.83
N GLY A 161 0.90 -16.88 1.74
CA GLY A 161 1.64 -16.14 0.71
C GLY A 161 2.28 -14.85 1.24
N PHE A 162 1.56 -14.11 2.09
CA PHE A 162 2.08 -12.93 2.78
C PHE A 162 3.26 -13.27 3.70
N LEU A 163 3.12 -14.31 4.55
CA LEU A 163 4.18 -14.73 5.47
C LEU A 163 5.42 -15.23 4.71
N MET A 164 5.23 -15.98 3.61
CA MET A 164 6.32 -16.40 2.75
C MET A 164 7.03 -15.19 2.11
N SER A 165 6.26 -14.26 1.55
CA SER A 165 6.81 -13.04 0.95
C SER A 165 7.54 -12.18 1.98
N LEU A 166 6.99 -12.07 3.19
CA LEU A 166 7.59 -11.37 4.31
C LEU A 166 8.91 -12.04 4.74
N PHE A 167 8.92 -13.37 4.87
CA PHE A 167 10.12 -14.13 5.20
C PHE A 167 11.21 -13.93 4.15
N ILE A 168 10.88 -14.05 2.87
CA ILE A 168 11.82 -13.86 1.76
C ILE A 168 12.34 -12.42 1.74
N MET A 169 11.46 -11.43 1.96
CA MET A 169 11.85 -10.03 2.03
C MET A 169 12.83 -9.79 3.19
N LEU A 170 12.55 -10.29 4.39
CA LEU A 170 13.41 -10.15 5.56
C LEU A 170 14.76 -10.85 5.35
N TYR A 171 14.74 -12.06 4.77
CA TYR A 171 15.95 -12.81 4.44
C TYR A 171 16.81 -12.08 3.39
N ALA A 172 16.19 -11.60 2.31
CA ALA A 172 16.87 -10.83 1.28
C ALA A 172 17.41 -9.51 1.84
N MET A 173 16.67 -8.86 2.74
CA MET A 173 17.09 -7.62 3.40
C MET A 173 18.30 -7.87 4.30
N PHE A 174 18.32 -8.97 5.07
CA PHE A 174 19.51 -9.40 5.82
C PHE A 174 20.73 -9.53 4.90
N TYR A 175 20.59 -10.24 3.79
CA TYR A 175 21.66 -10.46 2.83
C TYR A 175 22.12 -9.14 2.17
N PHE A 176 21.18 -8.28 1.76
CA PHE A 176 21.49 -6.99 1.13
C PHE A 176 22.13 -6.00 2.09
N LEU A 177 21.80 -6.01 3.38
CA LEU A 177 22.49 -5.17 4.37
C LEU A 177 23.96 -5.56 4.51
N ILE A 178 24.28 -6.86 4.48
CA ILE A 178 25.65 -7.36 4.64
C ILE A 178 26.45 -7.27 3.34
N ASN A 179 25.91 -7.79 2.24
CA ASN A 179 26.61 -8.00 0.97
C ASN A 179 26.16 -7.05 -0.15
N GLY A 180 25.26 -6.11 0.12
CA GLY A 180 24.67 -5.24 -0.90
C GLY A 180 25.68 -4.47 -1.73
N GLN A 181 26.76 -3.97 -1.14
CA GLN A 181 27.81 -3.27 -1.90
C GLN A 181 28.50 -4.16 -2.94
N GLN A 182 28.78 -5.43 -2.59
CA GLN A 182 29.41 -6.40 -3.50
C GLN A 182 28.44 -6.81 -4.62
N LEU A 183 27.16 -6.98 -4.28
CA LEU A 183 26.11 -7.26 -5.25
C LEU A 183 25.97 -6.10 -6.25
N LEU A 184 25.90 -4.87 -5.75
CA LEU A 184 25.83 -3.67 -6.59
C LEU A 184 27.08 -3.51 -7.48
N ALA A 185 28.28 -3.78 -6.95
CA ALA A 185 29.51 -3.72 -7.76
C ALA A 185 29.53 -4.79 -8.86
N SER A 186 28.96 -5.97 -8.60
CA SER A 186 28.86 -7.05 -9.58
C SER A 186 27.80 -6.76 -10.64
N LEU A 187 26.67 -6.16 -10.27
CA LEU A 187 25.67 -5.70 -11.24
C LEU A 187 26.22 -4.56 -12.10
N ALA A 188 26.98 -3.64 -11.50
CA ALA A 188 27.62 -2.54 -12.21
C ALA A 188 28.61 -3.02 -13.29
N SER A 189 29.33 -4.12 -13.05
CA SER A 189 30.31 -4.65 -14.00
C SER A 189 29.68 -5.38 -15.19
N LEU A 190 28.41 -5.78 -15.08
CA LEU A 190 27.64 -6.38 -16.17
C LEU A 190 27.03 -5.34 -17.12
N LEU A 191 26.85 -4.10 -16.64
CA LEU A 191 26.26 -3.03 -17.43
C LEU A 191 27.35 -2.27 -18.19
N PRO A 192 27.19 -2.01 -19.50
CA PRO A 192 28.11 -1.19 -20.28
C PRO A 192 27.91 0.31 -20.01
N LEU A 193 27.82 0.69 -18.73
CA LEU A 193 27.62 2.06 -18.27
C LEU A 193 28.91 2.60 -17.66
N SER A 194 29.13 3.91 -17.78
CA SER A 194 30.20 4.55 -17.03
C SER A 194 29.92 4.47 -15.52
N LYS A 195 30.98 4.45 -14.68
CA LYS A 195 30.80 4.48 -13.22
C LYS A 195 29.96 5.67 -12.75
N LYS A 196 30.05 6.80 -13.46
CA LYS A 196 29.28 8.01 -13.19
C LYS A 196 27.79 7.80 -13.45
N ASP A 197 27.45 7.24 -14.61
CA ASP A 197 26.05 6.98 -15.00
C ASP A 197 25.40 5.93 -14.10
N TYR A 198 26.15 4.88 -13.74
CA TYR A 198 25.67 3.86 -12.80
C TYR A 198 25.35 4.46 -11.41
N ASN A 199 26.26 5.29 -10.89
CA ASN A 199 26.05 5.97 -9.62
C ASN A 199 24.90 6.98 -9.69
N GLU A 200 24.74 7.69 -10.80
CA GLU A 200 23.61 8.60 -11.06
C GLU A 200 22.28 7.83 -10.99
N LEU A 201 22.20 6.67 -11.67
CA LEU A 201 21.03 5.78 -11.67
C LEU A 201 20.66 5.28 -10.26
N MET A 202 21.66 4.77 -9.52
CA MET A 202 21.45 4.25 -8.17
C MET A 202 21.05 5.35 -7.19
N ASN A 203 21.75 6.50 -7.23
CA ASN A 203 21.43 7.63 -6.37
C ASN A 203 20.03 8.17 -6.66
N ARG A 204 19.64 8.26 -7.94
CA ARG A 204 18.31 8.73 -8.32
C ARG A 204 17.21 7.80 -7.80
N GLY A 205 17.37 6.49 -7.97
CA GLY A 205 16.44 5.49 -7.43
C GLY A 205 16.30 5.61 -5.90
N LEU A 206 17.41 5.69 -5.18
CA LEU A 206 17.42 5.84 -3.72
C LEU A 206 16.80 7.17 -3.26
N MET A 207 17.07 8.28 -3.95
CA MET A 207 16.49 9.58 -3.63
C MET A 207 14.96 9.56 -3.78
N VAL A 208 14.45 9.06 -4.91
CA VAL A 208 12.99 8.99 -5.15
C VAL A 208 12.31 8.01 -4.19
N THR A 209 12.97 6.89 -3.88
CA THR A 209 12.48 5.94 -2.87
C THR A 209 12.34 6.62 -1.49
N LYS A 210 13.39 7.32 -1.05
CA LYS A 210 13.41 8.07 0.22
C LYS A 210 12.34 9.15 0.25
N ALA A 211 12.22 9.94 -0.82
CA ALA A 211 11.21 10.98 -0.94
C ALA A 211 9.79 10.40 -0.89
N SER A 212 9.55 9.28 -1.58
CA SER A 212 8.24 8.61 -1.60
C SER A 212 7.86 8.07 -0.22
N LEU A 213 8.77 7.36 0.46
CA LEU A 213 8.54 6.84 1.81
C LEU A 213 8.34 7.96 2.84
N LYS A 214 9.19 9.00 2.78
CA LYS A 214 9.05 10.20 3.63
C LYS A 214 7.72 10.90 3.38
N GLY A 215 7.30 11.00 2.12
CA GLY A 215 6.00 11.53 1.72
C GLY A 215 4.87 10.77 2.37
N ILE A 216 4.81 9.44 2.21
CA ILE A 216 3.77 8.59 2.79
C ILE A 216 3.67 8.80 4.31
N VAL A 217 4.79 8.75 5.03
CA VAL A 217 4.78 8.86 6.50
C VAL A 217 4.36 10.25 6.97
N ILE A 218 4.94 11.31 6.41
CA ILE A 218 4.67 12.69 6.86
C ILE A 218 3.25 13.12 6.48
N ILE A 219 2.87 12.90 5.21
CA ILE A 219 1.55 13.28 4.70
C ILE A 219 0.48 12.48 5.44
N GLY A 220 0.68 11.18 5.61
CA GLY A 220 -0.24 10.33 6.34
C GLY A 220 -0.40 10.72 7.78
N PHE A 221 0.69 11.09 8.46
CA PHE A 221 0.61 11.53 9.85
C PHE A 221 -0.20 12.81 9.98
N ILE A 222 0.05 13.80 9.11
CA ILE A 222 -0.68 15.07 9.12
C ILE A 222 -2.14 14.85 8.76
N GLN A 223 -2.45 14.11 7.70
CA GLN A 223 -3.84 13.82 7.30
C GLN A 223 -4.59 13.04 8.37
N GLY A 224 -3.96 12.00 8.93
CA GLY A 224 -4.55 11.19 9.99
C GLY A 224 -4.86 12.02 11.23
N LEU A 225 -3.95 12.92 11.61
CA LEU A 225 -4.14 13.83 12.72
C LEU A 225 -5.26 14.85 12.43
N LEU A 226 -5.29 15.46 11.25
CA LEU A 226 -6.31 16.43 10.87
C LEU A 226 -7.71 15.81 10.81
N VAL A 227 -7.84 14.61 10.23
CA VAL A 227 -9.13 13.90 10.18
C VAL A 227 -9.51 13.43 11.59
N GLY A 228 -8.58 12.87 12.35
CA GLY A 228 -8.82 12.46 13.74
C GLY A 228 -9.31 13.63 14.61
N LEU A 229 -8.65 14.79 14.53
CA LEU A 229 -9.09 15.99 15.26
C LEU A 229 -10.47 16.46 14.80
N SER A 230 -10.76 16.41 13.49
CA SER A 230 -12.08 16.79 12.99
C SER A 230 -13.18 15.86 13.49
N PHE A 231 -12.92 14.55 13.56
CA PHE A 231 -13.90 13.57 14.07
C PHE A 231 -14.12 13.76 15.58
N TRP A 232 -13.06 14.05 16.33
CA TRP A 232 -13.16 14.39 17.74
C TRP A 232 -13.98 15.66 17.97
N ALA A 233 -13.73 16.72 17.19
CA ALA A 233 -14.44 18.00 17.30
C ALA A 233 -15.94 17.88 16.98
N VAL A 234 -16.30 17.00 16.03
CA VAL A 234 -17.68 16.75 15.63
C VAL A 234 -18.39 15.74 16.56
N GLY A 235 -17.66 15.09 17.47
CA GLY A 235 -18.21 14.09 18.38
C GLY A 235 -18.42 12.71 17.76
N LEU A 236 -17.73 12.40 16.66
CA LEU A 236 -17.73 11.06 16.06
C LEU A 236 -16.89 10.09 16.90
N ASN A 237 -17.37 8.84 17.02
CA ASN A 237 -16.69 7.80 17.78
C ASN A 237 -15.41 7.33 17.08
N GLY A 238 -14.42 6.91 17.88
CA GLY A 238 -13.11 6.44 17.40
C GLY A 238 -12.29 7.44 16.59
N PRO A 239 -12.06 8.71 17.04
CA PRO A 239 -11.27 9.67 16.27
C PRO A 239 -9.84 9.19 15.98
N VAL A 240 -9.20 8.53 16.95
CA VAL A 240 -7.85 7.97 16.83
C VAL A 240 -7.83 6.81 15.84
N PHE A 241 -8.85 5.96 15.87
CA PHE A 241 -9.02 4.86 14.94
C PHE A 241 -9.14 5.37 13.50
N TRP A 242 -10.09 6.27 13.22
CA TRP A 242 -10.29 6.81 11.87
C TRP A 242 -9.11 7.65 11.39
N GLY A 243 -8.47 8.42 12.27
CA GLY A 243 -7.22 9.10 11.96
C GLY A 243 -6.10 8.12 11.57
N SER A 244 -6.03 6.96 12.22
CA SER A 244 -5.05 5.92 11.88
C SER A 244 -5.38 5.19 10.58
N VAL A 245 -6.67 4.97 10.29
CA VAL A 245 -7.11 4.47 8.98
C VAL A 245 -6.70 5.44 7.88
N VAL A 246 -6.92 6.74 8.08
CA VAL A 246 -6.47 7.78 7.14
C VAL A 246 -4.94 7.78 7.00
N PHE A 247 -4.19 7.62 8.08
CA PHE A 247 -2.73 7.47 8.02
C PHE A 247 -2.31 6.36 7.05
N LEU A 248 -2.93 5.18 7.15
CA LEU A 248 -2.63 4.05 6.25
C LEU A 248 -3.08 4.31 4.82
N LEU A 249 -4.29 4.85 4.63
CA LEU A 249 -4.86 5.08 3.30
C LEU A 249 -4.22 6.27 2.55
N SER A 250 -3.63 7.23 3.27
CA SER A 250 -2.92 8.40 2.71
C SER A 250 -1.78 8.06 1.76
N ALA A 251 -1.28 6.83 1.83
CA ALA A 251 -0.30 6.30 0.90
C ALA A 251 -0.80 6.44 -0.54
N ILE A 252 -2.12 6.29 -0.76
CA ILE A 252 -2.78 6.44 -2.05
C ILE A 252 -3.18 7.92 -2.23
N PRO A 253 -2.52 8.66 -3.14
CA PRO A 253 -2.80 10.08 -3.34
C PRO A 253 -4.25 10.32 -3.75
N GLY A 254 -4.90 11.33 -3.17
CA GLY A 254 -6.25 11.77 -3.55
C GLY A 254 -7.39 10.84 -3.10
N LEU A 255 -7.09 9.61 -2.67
CA LEU A 255 -8.09 8.66 -2.16
C LEU A 255 -8.03 8.52 -0.63
N GLY A 256 -6.85 8.71 -0.02
CA GLY A 256 -6.61 8.34 1.37
C GLY A 256 -7.61 8.91 2.38
N ALA A 257 -7.62 10.24 2.54
CA ALA A 257 -8.53 10.89 3.48
C ALA A 257 -10.00 10.95 3.03
N PRO A 258 -10.33 11.25 1.75
CA PRO A 258 -11.72 11.32 1.27
C PRO A 258 -12.54 10.06 1.50
N VAL A 259 -11.94 8.88 1.39
CA VAL A 259 -12.62 7.60 1.66
C VAL A 259 -13.17 7.52 3.09
N VAL A 260 -12.59 8.25 4.04
CA VAL A 260 -13.02 8.25 5.45
C VAL A 260 -13.95 9.42 5.77
N TRP A 261 -13.59 10.64 5.40
CA TRP A 261 -14.38 11.81 5.81
C TRP A 261 -15.65 12.01 4.97
N VAL A 262 -15.70 11.57 3.70
CA VAL A 262 -16.90 11.74 2.85
C VAL A 262 -18.09 10.91 3.39
N PRO A 263 -17.95 9.61 3.71
CA PRO A 263 -19.03 8.86 4.36
C PRO A 263 -19.44 9.46 5.72
N ALA A 264 -18.48 10.00 6.48
CA ALA A 264 -18.77 10.65 7.76
C ALA A 264 -19.62 11.92 7.60
N VAL A 265 -19.36 12.73 6.57
CA VAL A 265 -20.20 13.88 6.19
C VAL A 265 -21.63 13.41 5.87
N ILE A 266 -21.76 12.38 5.04
CA ILE A 266 -23.07 11.82 4.66
C ILE A 266 -23.82 11.35 5.91
N TYR A 267 -23.14 10.63 6.81
CA TYR A 267 -23.70 10.18 8.08
C TYR A 267 -24.20 11.35 8.95
N LEU A 268 -23.41 12.42 9.09
CA LEU A 268 -23.81 13.60 9.87
C LEU A 268 -25.03 14.31 9.29
N ILE A 269 -25.12 14.42 7.96
CA ILE A 269 -26.27 15.02 7.29
C ILE A 269 -27.52 14.16 7.49
N LEU A 270 -27.41 12.84 7.32
CA LEU A 270 -28.53 11.90 7.48
C LEU A 270 -29.03 11.80 8.93
N THR A 271 -28.14 12.01 9.91
CA THR A 271 -28.49 12.03 11.35
C THR A 271 -28.98 13.40 11.85
N GLY A 272 -29.16 14.38 10.95
CA GLY A 272 -29.71 15.70 11.27
C GLY A 272 -28.68 16.74 11.71
N SER A 273 -27.39 16.38 11.80
CA SER A 273 -26.28 17.29 12.15
C SER A 273 -25.71 18.02 10.92
N ILE A 274 -26.58 18.75 10.20
CA ILE A 274 -26.23 19.39 8.91
C ILE A 274 -25.08 20.39 9.05
N ALA A 275 -25.09 21.23 10.09
CA ALA A 275 -24.05 22.24 10.31
C ALA A 275 -22.66 21.61 10.46
N TRP A 276 -22.56 20.50 11.20
CA TRP A 276 -21.31 19.75 11.36
C TRP A 276 -20.92 19.00 10.08
N GLY A 277 -21.89 18.49 9.32
CA GLY A 277 -21.63 17.90 7.99
C GLY A 277 -21.02 18.91 7.01
N ILE A 278 -21.55 20.15 6.97
CA ILE A 278 -21.00 21.24 6.16
C ILE A 278 -19.61 21.63 6.65
N ALA A 279 -19.43 21.83 7.96
CA ALA A 279 -18.14 22.19 8.55
C ALA A 279 -17.06 21.15 8.24
N LEU A 280 -17.38 19.85 8.41
CA LEU A 280 -16.48 18.75 8.11
C LEU A 280 -16.17 18.67 6.61
N SER A 281 -17.14 18.96 5.73
CA SER A 281 -16.92 19.01 4.28
C SER A 281 -15.93 20.12 3.89
N VAL A 282 -16.12 21.32 4.44
CA VAL A 282 -15.23 22.47 4.20
C VAL A 282 -13.83 22.16 4.73
N TRP A 283 -13.73 21.57 5.92
CA TRP A 283 -12.44 21.14 6.49
C TRP A 283 -11.76 20.06 5.64
N GLY A 284 -12.51 19.06 5.18
CA GLY A 284 -12.01 17.97 4.34
C GLY A 284 -11.51 18.45 2.98
N ILE A 285 -12.25 19.33 2.31
CA ILE A 285 -11.89 19.85 0.98
C ILE A 285 -10.73 20.84 1.09
N ILE A 286 -10.82 21.80 2.02
CA ILE A 286 -9.83 22.86 2.13
C ILE A 286 -8.63 22.34 2.91
N VAL A 287 -8.76 22.08 4.20
CA VAL A 287 -7.59 21.81 5.05
C VAL A 287 -6.94 20.48 4.71
N VAL A 288 -7.71 19.39 4.64
CA VAL A 288 -7.16 18.07 4.36
C VAL A 288 -6.75 17.93 2.89
N GLY A 289 -7.53 18.50 1.96
CA GLY A 289 -7.19 18.54 0.54
C GLY A 289 -5.94 19.37 0.22
N LEU A 290 -5.71 20.49 0.90
CA LEU A 290 -4.49 21.29 0.73
C LEU A 290 -3.23 20.50 1.12
N VAL A 291 -3.32 19.60 2.11
CA VAL A 291 -2.18 18.76 2.50
C VAL A 291 -1.74 17.86 1.34
N ASP A 292 -2.67 17.24 0.62
CA ASP A 292 -2.31 16.40 -0.53
C ASP A 292 -1.82 17.23 -1.73
N ASN A 293 -2.39 18.42 -1.94
CA ASN A 293 -2.09 19.26 -3.11
C ASN A 293 -0.81 20.11 -2.96
N LEU A 294 -0.45 20.52 -1.75
CA LEU A 294 0.72 21.40 -1.51
C LEU A 294 1.89 20.65 -0.86
N LEU A 295 1.59 19.81 0.12
CA LEU A 295 2.63 19.17 0.92
C LEU A 295 3.33 18.06 0.13
N ARG A 296 2.62 17.37 -0.76
CA ARG A 296 3.20 16.31 -1.59
C ARG A 296 4.23 16.85 -2.59
N PRO A 297 3.96 17.90 -3.39
CA PRO A 297 5.00 18.54 -4.20
C PRO A 297 6.15 19.12 -3.38
N TRP A 298 5.89 19.65 -2.18
CA TRP A 298 6.95 20.19 -1.33
C TRP A 298 7.89 19.10 -0.77
N ILE A 299 7.34 17.94 -0.38
CA ILE A 299 8.12 16.82 0.19
C ILE A 299 8.76 15.97 -0.90
N VAL A 300 8.09 15.77 -2.03
CA VAL A 300 8.50 14.83 -3.10
C VAL A 300 9.08 15.56 -4.32
N GLY A 301 8.54 16.72 -4.67
CA GLY A 301 8.82 17.43 -5.92
C GLY A 301 10.22 18.03 -6.03
N ASN A 302 10.88 18.36 -4.91
CA ASN A 302 12.22 18.94 -4.96
C ASN A 302 13.32 17.90 -5.28
N ASP A 303 13.12 16.64 -4.86
CA ASP A 303 14.14 15.59 -5.00
C ASP A 303 13.96 14.77 -6.29
N ALA A 304 12.72 14.63 -6.81
CA ALA A 304 12.43 13.80 -7.97
C ALA A 304 12.53 14.52 -9.32
N LYS A 305 12.37 15.85 -9.42
CA LYS A 305 12.36 16.64 -10.68
C LYS A 305 11.52 16.02 -11.82
N LEU A 306 10.54 15.18 -11.53
CA LEU A 306 9.62 14.62 -12.52
C LEU A 306 8.37 15.50 -12.58
N PRO A 307 7.75 15.69 -13.77
CA PRO A 307 6.45 16.35 -13.86
C PRO A 307 5.40 15.61 -13.03
N ASP A 308 4.49 16.33 -12.38
CA ASP A 308 3.46 15.76 -11.50
C ASP A 308 2.60 14.70 -12.20
N LEU A 309 2.29 14.91 -13.49
CA LEU A 309 1.55 13.95 -14.30
C LEU A 309 2.27 12.60 -14.39
N VAL A 310 3.60 12.60 -14.55
CA VAL A 310 4.41 11.38 -14.61
C VAL A 310 4.38 10.67 -13.26
N ILE A 311 4.47 11.41 -12.16
CA ILE A 311 4.40 10.86 -10.80
C ILE A 311 3.02 10.21 -10.59
N LEU A 312 1.92 10.91 -10.89
CA LEU A 312 0.56 10.38 -10.75
C LEU A 312 0.36 9.09 -11.57
N ILE A 313 0.70 9.11 -12.86
CA ILE A 313 0.58 7.94 -13.74
C ILE A 313 1.45 6.80 -13.23
N SER A 314 2.66 7.08 -12.74
CA SER A 314 3.55 6.05 -12.21
C SER A 314 3.01 5.39 -10.95
N ILE A 315 2.37 6.15 -10.05
CA ILE A 315 1.73 5.61 -8.85
C ILE A 315 0.53 4.76 -9.24
N LEU A 316 -0.36 5.26 -10.11
CA LEU A 316 -1.55 4.51 -10.54
C LEU A 316 -1.18 3.24 -11.30
N GLY A 317 -0.29 3.35 -12.30
CA GLY A 317 0.22 2.21 -13.06
C GLY A 317 0.98 1.22 -12.18
N GLY A 318 1.74 1.72 -11.21
CA GLY A 318 2.43 0.93 -10.20
C GLY A 318 1.45 0.15 -9.34
N ILE A 319 0.38 0.78 -8.84
CA ILE A 319 -0.64 0.11 -8.02
C ILE A 319 -1.32 -1.01 -8.80
N ILE A 320 -1.69 -0.76 -10.06
CA ILE A 320 -2.33 -1.76 -10.92
C ILE A 320 -1.39 -2.94 -11.19
N SER A 321 -0.09 -2.68 -11.35
CA SER A 321 0.90 -3.70 -11.73
C SER A 321 1.47 -4.47 -10.55
N PHE A 322 1.68 -3.81 -9.40
CA PHE A 322 2.42 -4.33 -8.25
C PHE A 322 1.62 -4.29 -6.94
N GLY A 323 0.33 -3.94 -6.99
CA GLY A 323 -0.51 -3.78 -5.80
C GLY A 323 -0.10 -2.57 -4.94
N PRO A 324 -0.41 -2.57 -3.62
CA PRO A 324 -0.12 -1.43 -2.73
C PRO A 324 1.35 -0.97 -2.74
N VAL A 325 2.27 -1.89 -2.99
CA VAL A 325 3.72 -1.63 -3.07
C VAL A 325 4.08 -0.74 -4.27
N GLY A 326 3.23 -0.74 -5.30
CA GLY A 326 3.35 0.09 -6.49
C GLY A 326 3.43 1.58 -6.24
N ILE A 327 2.94 2.06 -5.09
CA ILE A 327 3.05 3.46 -4.65
C ILE A 327 4.52 3.88 -4.53
N ILE A 328 5.40 2.96 -4.13
CA ILE A 328 6.84 3.20 -3.99
C ILE A 328 7.55 2.83 -5.30
N ILE A 329 7.24 1.65 -5.85
CA ILE A 329 7.95 1.11 -7.03
C ILE A 329 7.69 1.97 -8.28
N GLY A 330 6.46 2.45 -8.47
CA GLY A 330 6.05 3.23 -9.65
C GLY A 330 6.92 4.47 -9.88
N PRO A 331 6.97 5.43 -8.94
CA PRO A 331 7.83 6.61 -9.05
C PRO A 331 9.31 6.27 -9.24
N VAL A 332 9.79 5.20 -8.61
CA VAL A 332 11.19 4.75 -8.75
C VAL A 332 11.46 4.30 -10.19
N ILE A 333 10.58 3.48 -10.78
CA ILE A 333 10.72 3.07 -12.18
C ILE A 333 10.67 4.28 -13.11
N ALA A 334 9.76 5.22 -12.87
CA ALA A 334 9.67 6.45 -13.67
C ALA A 334 10.96 7.29 -13.59
N ALA A 335 11.56 7.40 -12.40
CA ALA A 335 12.81 8.13 -12.19
C ALA A 335 14.01 7.42 -12.83
N LEU A 336 14.05 6.09 -12.78
CA LEU A 336 15.08 5.30 -13.47
C LEU A 336 14.94 5.45 -14.99
N LEU A 337 13.71 5.41 -15.52
CA LEU A 337 13.43 5.66 -16.94
C LEU A 337 13.92 7.04 -17.36
N ASP A 338 13.56 8.10 -16.63
CA ASP A 338 14.05 9.47 -16.88
C ASP A 338 15.58 9.53 -16.88
N THR A 339 16.24 8.86 -15.92
CA THR A 339 17.70 8.82 -15.86
C THR A 339 18.31 8.12 -17.07
N VAL A 340 17.75 6.97 -17.48
CA VAL A 340 18.21 6.24 -18.66
C VAL A 340 17.99 7.05 -19.94
N LEU A 341 16.87 7.74 -20.08
CA LEU A 341 16.60 8.64 -21.21
C LEU A 341 17.59 9.82 -21.24
N ASN A 342 17.96 10.35 -20.08
CA ASN A 342 18.97 11.40 -19.97
C ASN A 342 20.37 10.89 -20.34
N ILE A 343 20.74 9.68 -19.94
CA ILE A 343 21.99 9.02 -20.35
C ILE A 343 21.99 8.82 -21.88
N TYR A 344 20.90 8.26 -22.43
CA TYR A 344 20.74 8.08 -23.88
C TYR A 344 20.94 9.40 -24.63
N LYS A 345 20.30 10.48 -24.16
CA LYS A 345 20.45 11.81 -24.77
C LYS A 345 21.89 12.32 -24.74
N LYS A 346 22.66 12.06 -23.68
CA LYS A 346 24.08 12.43 -23.56
C LYS A 346 25.00 11.58 -24.46
N SER A 347 24.63 10.34 -24.75
CA SER A 347 25.45 9.41 -25.53
C SER A 347 25.20 9.47 -27.05
N PHE A 348 24.00 9.89 -27.47
CA PHE A 348 23.58 9.87 -28.88
C PHE A 348 23.27 11.27 -29.48
N LYS A 349 23.42 12.36 -28.72
CA LYS A 349 23.43 13.74 -29.24
C LYS A 349 24.77 14.39 -28.99
#